data_AF-A0A1V5KMK6-F1
#
_entry.id   AF-A0A1V5KMK6-F1
#
_cell.length_a   1.000
_cell.length_b   1.000
_cell.length_c   1.000
_cell.angle_alpha   90.00
_cell.angle_beta   90.00
_cell.angle_gamma   90.00
#
_symmetry.space_group_name_H-M   'P 1'
#
loop_
_entity.id
_entity.type
_entity.pdbx_description
1 polymer ?
#
loop_
_entity_poly.entity_id
_entity_poly.type
_entity_poly.pdbx_seq_one_letter_code
_entity_poly.pdbx_strand_id
1 'polypeptide(L)'
;MQDGRIYPEKMKGLTAGLELFRSHDHRFLRSLQKSRVSRTIRLRMNWREIPTGFSLQATDEDGIFVSTEWQTEKQIARDQEMAKKQIHENLSRLGDTFFTCETLTIETDPCFFLPASGLNSVRRRMVEALIQERRRRYIRRTVTRKSDDTPYPEPLTDFRANVLNRKAAEFYRRHGITHLVPGAEAGGDLTGAIVMTARYCIRYELDLCGTRLAQRRFKEPLFLQDEQGNRFQLSFDCRDCHMHVQLETKSQTLRPAT
;
A
#
# COMPACT_ATOMS: atom_id res chain seq x y z
N MET A 1 -22.73 -13.78 -9.12
CA MET A 1 -23.63 -13.51 -10.25
C MET A 1 -23.42 -14.60 -11.29
N GLN A 2 -24.46 -15.36 -11.59
CA GLN A 2 -24.55 -16.26 -12.74
C GLN A 2 -25.84 -15.88 -13.46
N ASP A 3 -25.77 -15.69 -14.78
CA ASP A 3 -26.93 -15.35 -15.63
C ASP A 3 -27.74 -14.14 -15.16
N GLY A 4 -27.04 -13.07 -14.74
CA GLY A 4 -27.67 -11.83 -14.28
C GLY A 4 -28.39 -11.94 -12.92
N ARG A 5 -28.32 -13.09 -12.24
CA ARG A 5 -28.95 -13.32 -10.93
C ARG A 5 -27.92 -13.32 -9.78
N ILE A 6 -28.30 -12.74 -8.65
CA ILE A 6 -27.52 -12.70 -7.41
C ILE A 6 -28.09 -13.76 -6.46
N TYR A 7 -27.24 -14.65 -5.97
CA TYR A 7 -27.61 -15.69 -5.02
C TYR A 7 -26.90 -15.42 -3.69
N PRO A 8 -27.64 -15.16 -2.59
CA PRO A 8 -27.06 -14.98 -1.27
C PRO A 8 -26.68 -16.34 -0.67
N GLU A 9 -25.65 -16.35 0.18
CA GLU A 9 -25.16 -17.56 0.86
C GLU A 9 -26.19 -18.15 1.85
N LYS A 10 -27.07 -17.31 2.38
CA LYS A 10 -28.20 -17.72 3.22
C LYS A 10 -29.48 -17.04 2.74
N MET A 11 -30.52 -17.84 2.52
CA MET A 11 -31.84 -17.36 2.10
C MET A 11 -32.71 -16.86 3.27
N LYS A 12 -32.26 -17.06 4.52
CA LYS A 12 -33.04 -16.77 5.72
C LYS A 12 -33.11 -15.26 5.97
N GLY A 13 -34.32 -14.71 6.08
CA GLY A 13 -34.57 -13.28 6.39
C GLY A 13 -34.66 -12.37 5.17
N LEU A 14 -34.66 -12.91 3.95
CA LEU A 14 -34.86 -12.14 2.73
C LEU A 14 -36.35 -11.93 2.47
N THR A 15 -36.76 -10.69 2.29
CA THR A 15 -38.12 -10.29 1.93
C THR A 15 -38.10 -9.48 0.63
N ALA A 16 -39.18 -9.56 -0.15
CA ALA A 16 -39.33 -8.72 -1.33
C ALA A 16 -39.28 -7.24 -0.95
N GLY A 17 -38.47 -6.44 -1.66
CA GLY A 17 -38.26 -5.02 -1.37
C GLY A 17 -37.09 -4.69 -0.42
N LEU A 18 -36.34 -5.70 0.05
CA LEU A 18 -35.14 -5.48 0.88
C LEU A 18 -34.04 -4.77 0.06
N GLU A 19 -33.54 -3.64 0.56
CA GLU A 19 -32.42 -2.94 -0.06
C GLU A 19 -31.13 -3.75 0.06
N LEU A 20 -30.50 -4.02 -1.10
CA LEU A 20 -29.25 -4.75 -1.19
C LEU A 20 -28.07 -3.78 -1.19
N PHE A 21 -27.34 -3.73 -0.07
CA PHE A 21 -26.08 -3.02 0.02
C PHE A 21 -24.96 -3.85 -0.61
N ARG A 22 -24.42 -3.36 -1.73
CA ARG A 22 -23.47 -4.05 -2.61
C ARG A 22 -22.02 -3.99 -2.10
N SER A 23 -21.80 -4.17 -0.80
CA SER A 23 -20.51 -3.90 -0.16
C SER A 23 -19.67 -5.16 0.12
N HIS A 24 -20.21 -6.37 -0.04
CA HIS A 24 -19.51 -7.60 0.35
C HIS A 24 -19.49 -8.67 -0.76
N ASP A 25 -18.53 -8.58 -1.68
CA ASP A 25 -18.27 -9.61 -2.68
C ASP A 25 -17.25 -10.63 -2.14
N HIS A 26 -17.75 -11.77 -1.68
CA HIS A 26 -16.92 -12.89 -1.20
C HIS A 26 -15.93 -13.42 -2.24
N ARG A 27 -16.27 -13.41 -3.53
CA ARG A 27 -15.38 -13.90 -4.60
C ARG A 27 -14.23 -12.92 -4.77
N PHE A 28 -14.52 -11.63 -4.76
CA PHE A 28 -13.52 -10.56 -4.81
C PHE A 28 -12.63 -10.56 -3.56
N LEU A 29 -13.19 -10.69 -2.35
CA LEU A 29 -12.42 -10.74 -1.10
C LEU A 29 -11.55 -11.99 -1.01
N ARG A 30 -12.04 -13.17 -1.41
CA ARG A 30 -11.20 -14.38 -1.52
C ARG A 30 -10.12 -14.24 -2.58
N SER A 31 -10.42 -13.57 -3.70
CA SER A 31 -9.45 -13.24 -4.74
C SER A 31 -8.36 -12.32 -4.19
N LEU A 32 -8.72 -11.28 -3.45
CA LEU A 32 -7.78 -10.37 -2.79
C LEU A 32 -6.92 -11.08 -1.72
N GLN A 33 -7.52 -11.93 -0.89
CA GLN A 33 -6.79 -12.72 0.11
C GLN A 33 -5.80 -13.70 -0.52
N LYS A 34 -6.12 -14.25 -1.69
CA LYS A 34 -5.21 -15.12 -2.48
C LYS A 34 -4.23 -14.33 -3.35
N SER A 35 -4.53 -13.06 -3.62
CA SER A 35 -3.69 -12.19 -4.43
C SER A 35 -2.42 -11.84 -3.66
N ARG A 36 -1.31 -12.46 -4.06
CA ARG A 36 0.01 -12.02 -3.63
C ARG A 36 0.46 -10.93 -4.60
N VAL A 37 0.28 -9.67 -4.21
CA VAL A 37 0.93 -8.55 -4.90
C VAL A 37 2.44 -8.73 -4.73
N SER A 38 3.08 -9.27 -5.75
CA SER A 38 4.53 -9.47 -5.76
C SER A 38 5.09 -8.71 -6.94
N ARG A 39 6.00 -7.78 -6.64
CA ARG A 39 6.80 -7.11 -7.65
C ARG A 39 8.12 -7.87 -7.74
N THR A 40 8.22 -8.75 -8.71
CA THR A 40 9.44 -9.53 -8.99
C THR A 40 10.09 -9.03 -10.26
N ILE A 41 11.39 -9.29 -10.39
CA ILE A 41 12.17 -8.99 -11.59
C ILE A 41 12.38 -10.29 -12.36
N ARG A 42 12.03 -10.30 -13.64
CA ARG A 42 12.22 -11.45 -14.52
C ARG A 42 13.69 -11.70 -14.83
N LEU A 43 14.08 -12.97 -14.79
CA LEU A 43 15.39 -13.48 -15.19
C LEU A 43 15.28 -14.43 -16.38
N ARG A 44 16.15 -14.23 -17.35
CA ARG A 44 16.48 -15.24 -18.37
C ARG A 44 17.79 -15.91 -17.98
N MET A 45 17.75 -17.23 -17.81
CA MET A 45 18.89 -18.01 -17.35
C MET A 45 19.36 -18.98 -18.42
N ASN A 46 20.67 -19.23 -18.45
CA ASN A 46 21.29 -20.21 -19.33
C ASN A 46 22.24 -21.10 -18.52
N TRP A 47 21.99 -22.40 -18.54
CA TRP A 47 22.82 -23.42 -17.93
C TRP A 47 23.63 -24.13 -19.01
N ARG A 48 24.96 -24.00 -18.95
CA ARG A 48 25.87 -24.55 -19.95
C ARG A 48 27.03 -25.31 -19.33
N GLU A 49 27.56 -26.26 -20.08
CA GLU A 49 28.82 -26.93 -19.74
C GLU A 49 30.03 -26.02 -20.01
N ILE A 50 31.04 -26.10 -19.15
CA ILE A 50 32.37 -25.50 -19.34
C ILE A 50 33.44 -26.56 -19.07
N PRO A 51 34.71 -26.41 -19.50
CA PRO A 51 35.72 -27.47 -19.36
C PRO A 51 35.84 -28.05 -17.95
N THR A 52 35.79 -27.20 -16.91
CA THR A 52 35.98 -27.57 -15.51
C THR A 52 34.69 -27.87 -14.74
N GLY A 53 33.52 -27.87 -15.39
CA GLY A 53 32.22 -28.06 -14.75
C GLY A 53 31.09 -27.38 -15.51
N PHE A 54 30.36 -26.48 -14.85
CA PHE A 54 29.19 -25.81 -15.44
C PHE A 54 29.15 -24.31 -15.12
N SER A 55 28.40 -23.57 -15.93
CA SER A 55 28.16 -22.14 -15.76
C SER A 55 26.66 -21.85 -15.79
N LEU A 56 26.19 -21.13 -14.77
CA LEU A 56 24.86 -20.52 -14.75
C LEU A 56 24.97 -19.04 -15.08
N GLN A 57 24.43 -18.66 -16.22
CA GLN A 57 24.32 -17.27 -16.65
C GLN A 57 22.91 -16.76 -16.39
N ALA A 58 22.77 -15.50 -16.00
CA ALA A 58 21.48 -14.88 -15.78
C ALA A 58 21.50 -13.42 -16.25
N THR A 59 20.44 -13.03 -16.97
CA THR A 59 20.18 -11.66 -17.40
C THR A 59 18.81 -11.23 -16.87
N ASP A 60 18.75 -10.09 -16.19
CA ASP A 60 17.47 -9.53 -15.74
C ASP A 60 16.79 -8.62 -16.78
N GLU A 61 15.56 -8.20 -16.50
CA GLU A 61 14.79 -7.32 -17.39
C GLU A 61 15.35 -5.90 -17.54
N ASP A 62 16.28 -5.48 -16.68
CA ASP A 62 17.02 -4.20 -16.77
C ASP A 62 18.36 -4.37 -17.53
N GLY A 63 18.66 -5.56 -18.06
CA GLY A 63 19.88 -5.86 -18.82
C GLY A 63 21.13 -6.09 -17.96
N ILE A 64 20.96 -6.41 -16.69
CA ILE A 64 22.07 -6.75 -15.78
C ILE A 64 22.37 -8.22 -15.93
N PHE A 65 23.64 -8.51 -16.19
CA PHE A 65 24.13 -9.83 -16.52
C PHE A 65 25.15 -10.30 -15.49
N VAL A 66 25.06 -11.57 -15.08
CA VAL A 66 26.08 -12.25 -14.28
C VAL A 66 26.32 -13.67 -14.81
N SER A 67 27.50 -14.20 -14.51
CA SER A 67 27.88 -15.58 -14.78
C SER A 67 28.48 -16.19 -13.51
N THR A 68 27.96 -17.34 -13.08
CA THR A 68 28.46 -18.07 -11.90
C THR A 68 28.89 -19.46 -12.32
N GLU A 69 30.14 -19.80 -12.03
CA GLU A 69 30.71 -21.09 -12.38
C GLU A 69 30.68 -22.07 -11.20
N TRP A 70 30.54 -23.35 -11.51
CA TRP A 70 30.58 -24.45 -10.57
C TRP A 70 31.50 -25.54 -11.10
N GLN A 71 32.63 -25.68 -10.42
CA GLN A 71 33.55 -26.78 -10.66
C GLN A 71 33.02 -28.04 -10.00
N THR A 72 32.85 -29.09 -10.80
CA THR A 72 32.38 -30.40 -10.35
C THR A 72 32.80 -31.44 -11.38
N GLU A 73 32.96 -32.68 -10.94
CA GLU A 73 33.11 -33.81 -11.84
C GLU A 73 31.86 -33.97 -12.70
N LYS A 74 32.09 -34.38 -13.95
CA LYS A 74 31.05 -34.59 -14.95
C LYS A 74 30.75 -36.06 -15.06
N GLN A 75 29.65 -36.48 -14.47
CA GLN A 75 29.15 -37.84 -14.57
C GLN A 75 27.88 -37.83 -15.41
N ILE A 76 27.89 -38.50 -16.56
CA ILE A 76 26.71 -38.58 -17.43
C ILE A 76 25.58 -39.24 -16.65
N ALA A 77 24.38 -38.64 -16.71
CA ALA A 77 23.23 -39.18 -16.01
C ALA A 77 22.75 -40.47 -16.69
N ARG A 78 22.41 -41.48 -15.89
CA ARG A 78 21.75 -42.71 -16.39
C ARG A 78 20.39 -42.40 -17.02
N ASP A 79 19.66 -41.47 -16.41
CA ASP A 79 18.40 -40.92 -16.92
C ASP A 79 18.59 -39.42 -17.18
N GLN A 80 18.81 -39.08 -18.45
CA GLN A 80 19.13 -37.72 -18.88
C GLN A 80 17.91 -36.78 -18.79
N GLU A 81 16.71 -37.31 -19.03
CA GLU A 81 15.45 -36.55 -18.94
C GLU A 81 15.15 -36.17 -17.48
N MET A 82 15.33 -37.13 -16.55
CA MET A 82 15.18 -36.86 -15.12
C MET A 82 16.22 -35.86 -14.61
N ALA A 83 17.47 -35.96 -15.06
CA ALA A 83 18.52 -34.99 -14.72
C ALA A 83 18.19 -33.58 -15.22
N LYS A 84 17.70 -33.46 -16.47
CA LYS A 84 17.31 -32.18 -17.06
C LYS A 84 16.14 -31.53 -16.28
N LYS A 85 15.15 -32.33 -15.89
CA LYS A 85 14.04 -31.88 -15.03
C LYS A 85 14.53 -31.41 -13.66
N GLN A 86 15.45 -32.15 -13.03
CA GLN A 86 16.04 -31.79 -11.73
C GLN A 86 16.81 -30.46 -11.80
N ILE A 87 17.60 -30.26 -12.86
CA ILE A 87 18.31 -28.99 -13.12
C ILE A 87 17.30 -27.86 -13.24
N HIS A 88 16.26 -28.06 -14.06
CA HIS A 88 15.23 -27.04 -14.26
C HIS A 88 14.52 -26.66 -12.96
N GLU A 89 14.05 -27.64 -12.18
CA GLU A 89 13.35 -27.41 -10.91
C GLU A 89 14.22 -26.71 -9.86
N ASN A 90 15.49 -27.10 -9.73
CA ASN A 90 16.37 -26.52 -8.71
C ASN A 90 16.84 -25.11 -9.07
N LEU A 91 17.08 -24.83 -10.35
CA LEU A 91 17.59 -23.53 -10.81
C LEU A 91 16.48 -22.49 -10.99
N SER A 92 15.27 -22.88 -11.41
CA SER A 92 14.13 -21.96 -11.58
C SER A 92 13.47 -21.53 -10.26
N ARG A 93 13.73 -22.23 -9.15
CA ARG A 93 13.12 -21.95 -7.85
C ARG A 93 13.76 -20.74 -7.15
N LEU A 94 13.24 -19.56 -7.42
CA LEU A 94 13.72 -18.26 -6.91
C LEU A 94 12.87 -17.64 -5.79
N GLY A 95 11.84 -18.35 -5.28
CA GLY A 95 10.71 -17.80 -4.51
C GLY A 95 11.00 -16.98 -3.23
N ASP A 96 12.20 -17.07 -2.65
CA ASP A 96 12.61 -16.25 -1.48
C ASP A 96 13.34 -14.96 -1.88
N THR A 97 13.40 -14.66 -3.18
CA THR A 97 14.12 -13.52 -3.75
C THR A 97 13.15 -12.60 -4.47
N PHE A 98 13.58 -11.38 -4.79
CA PHE A 98 12.82 -10.45 -5.65
C PHE A 98 12.95 -10.80 -7.14
N PHE A 99 13.38 -12.01 -7.49
CA PHE A 99 13.50 -12.49 -8.87
C PHE A 99 12.47 -13.58 -9.18
N THR A 100 12.07 -13.64 -10.45
CA THR A 100 11.26 -14.73 -11.00
C THR A 100 11.93 -15.28 -12.27
N CYS A 101 11.86 -16.59 -12.47
CA CYS A 101 12.41 -17.23 -13.65
C CYS A 101 11.43 -17.04 -14.82
N GLU A 102 11.82 -16.28 -15.83
CA GLU A 102 11.06 -16.15 -17.09
C GLU A 102 11.40 -17.31 -18.02
N THR A 103 12.69 -17.57 -18.23
CA THR A 103 13.18 -18.71 -19.01
C THR A 103 14.45 -19.30 -18.41
N LEU A 104 14.62 -20.61 -18.60
CA LEU A 104 15.86 -21.33 -18.29
C LEU A 104 16.18 -22.25 -19.46
N THR A 105 17.23 -21.91 -20.21
CA THR A 105 17.78 -22.77 -21.27
C THR A 105 18.82 -23.70 -20.67
N ILE A 106 18.77 -24.98 -21.03
CA ILE A 106 19.74 -26.01 -20.59
C ILE A 106 20.49 -26.48 -21.85
N GLU A 107 21.73 -26.03 -22.00
CA GLU A 107 22.64 -26.29 -23.11
C GLU A 107 23.68 -27.36 -22.72
N THR A 108 23.20 -28.54 -22.36
CA THR A 108 24.04 -29.71 -22.05
C THR A 108 23.51 -30.92 -22.80
N ASP A 109 24.35 -31.48 -23.67
CA ASP A 109 24.10 -32.73 -24.39
C ASP A 109 25.44 -33.49 -24.49
N PRO A 110 25.64 -34.59 -23.73
CA PRO A 110 24.67 -35.27 -22.86
C PRO A 110 24.34 -34.50 -21.57
N CYS A 111 23.27 -34.92 -20.87
CA CYS A 111 22.91 -34.38 -19.55
C CYS A 111 23.67 -35.10 -18.41
N PHE A 112 24.03 -34.36 -17.36
CA PHE A 112 24.89 -34.86 -16.27
C PHE A 112 24.12 -35.03 -14.96
N PHE A 113 24.53 -36.00 -14.16
CA PHE A 113 24.03 -36.17 -12.79
C PHE A 113 24.64 -35.10 -11.88
N LEU A 114 23.79 -34.24 -11.32
CA LEU A 114 24.20 -33.13 -10.47
C LEU A 114 23.45 -33.15 -9.13
N PRO A 115 24.15 -33.11 -7.99
CA PRO A 115 23.48 -33.06 -6.69
C PRO A 115 22.67 -31.77 -6.53
N ALA A 116 21.46 -31.90 -5.98
CA ALA A 116 20.56 -30.76 -5.72
C ALA A 116 21.21 -29.70 -4.82
N SER A 117 22.08 -30.10 -3.87
CA SER A 117 22.83 -29.18 -3.01
C SER A 117 23.75 -28.26 -3.81
N GLY A 118 24.43 -28.80 -4.83
CA GLY A 118 25.29 -28.05 -5.75
C GLY A 118 24.50 -27.08 -6.60
N LEU A 119 23.42 -27.54 -7.25
CA LEU A 119 22.52 -26.68 -8.03
C LEU A 119 21.96 -25.51 -7.20
N ASN A 120 21.52 -25.79 -5.97
CA ASN A 120 21.05 -24.76 -5.05
C ASN A 120 22.17 -23.78 -4.63
N SER A 121 23.39 -24.26 -4.46
CA SER A 121 24.56 -23.41 -4.16
C SER A 121 24.86 -22.46 -5.31
N VAL A 122 24.89 -22.94 -6.55
CA VAL A 122 25.12 -22.11 -7.74
C VAL A 122 24.02 -21.08 -7.93
N ARG A 123 22.76 -21.49 -7.79
CA ARG A 123 21.61 -20.58 -7.85
C ARG A 123 21.72 -19.46 -6.82
N ARG A 124 22.07 -19.77 -5.56
CA ARG A 124 22.26 -18.76 -4.51
C ARG A 124 23.38 -17.78 -4.85
N ARG A 125 24.55 -18.27 -5.27
CA ARG A 125 25.67 -17.42 -5.68
C ARG A 125 25.31 -16.52 -6.88
N MET A 126 24.58 -17.06 -7.86
CA MET A 126 24.10 -16.28 -9.00
C MET A 126 23.16 -15.15 -8.56
N VAL A 127 22.21 -15.45 -7.67
CA VAL A 127 21.31 -14.44 -7.10
C VAL A 127 22.11 -13.37 -6.34
N GLU A 128 23.05 -13.76 -5.49
CA GLU A 128 23.89 -12.82 -4.74
C GLU A 128 24.69 -11.89 -5.69
N ALA A 129 25.30 -12.46 -6.73
CA ALA A 129 26.02 -11.71 -7.75
C ALA A 129 25.10 -10.71 -8.48
N LEU A 130 23.88 -11.13 -8.87
CA LEU A 130 22.91 -10.22 -9.47
C LEU A 130 22.60 -9.05 -8.54
N ILE A 131 22.32 -9.33 -7.27
CA ILE A 131 21.98 -8.28 -6.28
C ILE A 131 23.12 -7.26 -6.16
N GLN A 132 24.36 -7.74 -6.10
CA GLN A 132 25.54 -6.86 -6.05
C GLN A 132 25.68 -6.02 -7.32
N GLU A 133 25.53 -6.63 -8.50
CA GLU A 133 25.61 -5.91 -9.78
C GLU A 133 24.47 -4.88 -9.95
N ARG A 134 23.26 -5.19 -9.50
CA ARG A 134 22.16 -4.21 -9.45
C ARG A 134 22.48 -3.03 -8.57
N ARG A 135 23.03 -3.27 -7.37
CA ARG A 135 23.45 -2.19 -6.46
C ARG A 135 24.56 -1.35 -7.07
N ARG A 136 25.52 -1.98 -7.75
CA ARG A 136 26.64 -1.30 -8.41
C ARG A 136 26.19 -0.41 -9.57
N ARG A 137 25.24 -0.88 -10.38
CA ARG A 137 24.68 -0.12 -11.52
C ARG A 137 23.57 0.84 -11.14
N TYR A 138 23.06 0.79 -9.91
CA TYR A 138 21.98 1.65 -9.47
C TYR A 138 22.44 3.11 -9.42
N ILE A 139 21.93 3.91 -10.34
CA ILE A 139 22.09 5.37 -10.32
C ILE A 139 20.88 5.95 -9.60
N ARG A 140 21.10 6.45 -8.38
CA ARG A 140 20.07 7.18 -7.65
C ARG A 140 19.74 8.45 -8.43
N ARG A 141 18.51 8.55 -8.96
CA ARG A 141 18.03 9.80 -9.55
C ARG A 141 18.01 10.87 -8.46
N THR A 142 18.90 11.83 -8.55
CA THR A 142 18.89 13.02 -7.71
C THR A 142 18.08 14.09 -8.41
N VAL A 143 16.98 14.51 -7.80
CA VAL A 143 16.28 15.73 -8.22
C VAL A 143 16.78 16.84 -7.30
N THR A 144 17.49 17.80 -7.88
CA THR A 144 17.80 19.05 -7.16
C THR A 144 16.52 19.86 -7.14
N ARG A 145 15.81 19.83 -6.00
CA ARG A 145 14.68 20.72 -5.79
C ARG A 145 15.24 22.14 -5.71
N LYS A 146 14.96 22.99 -6.72
CA LYS A 146 15.23 24.42 -6.60
C LYS A 146 14.40 24.94 -5.43
N SER A 147 15.04 25.70 -4.54
CA SER A 147 14.29 26.52 -3.59
C SER A 147 13.52 27.52 -4.44
N ASP A 148 12.22 27.45 -4.35
CA ASP A 148 11.32 28.42 -4.95
C ASP A 148 10.67 29.15 -3.77
N ASP A 149 10.70 30.47 -3.82
CA ASP A 149 10.11 31.36 -2.81
C ASP A 149 8.72 31.85 -3.29
N THR A 150 8.17 31.22 -4.34
CA THR A 150 6.83 31.49 -4.86
C THR A 150 5.80 31.53 -3.73
N PRO A 151 4.99 32.60 -3.60
CA PRO A 151 4.00 32.71 -2.54
C PRO A 151 3.05 31.50 -2.47
N TYR A 152 2.68 31.10 -1.26
CA TYR A 152 1.71 30.03 -1.07
C TYR A 152 0.33 30.49 -1.56
N PRO A 153 -0.42 29.67 -2.32
CA PRO A 153 -1.59 30.14 -3.06
C PRO A 153 -2.77 30.56 -2.17
N GLU A 154 -2.88 30.00 -0.97
CA GLU A 154 -4.01 30.23 -0.06
C GLU A 154 -3.56 30.62 1.35
N PRO A 155 -4.26 31.54 2.04
CA PRO A 155 -3.93 31.84 3.42
C PRO A 155 -4.16 30.61 4.32
N LEU A 156 -3.23 30.38 5.25
CA LEU A 156 -3.35 29.32 6.25
C LEU A 156 -3.97 29.91 7.52
N THR A 157 -5.29 29.83 7.60
CA THR A 157 -6.07 30.49 8.67
C THR A 157 -6.32 29.60 9.88
N ASP A 158 -6.10 28.29 9.77
CA ASP A 158 -6.38 27.33 10.84
C ASP A 158 -5.33 26.21 10.94
N PHE A 159 -5.53 25.31 11.91
CA PHE A 159 -4.64 24.20 12.22
C PHE A 159 -4.54 23.14 11.10
N ARG A 160 -5.41 23.17 10.07
CA ARG A 160 -5.46 22.15 9.00
C ARG A 160 -4.26 22.22 8.07
N ALA A 161 -3.53 23.32 8.10
CA ALA A 161 -2.19 23.46 7.52
C ALA A 161 -1.18 22.43 8.08
N ASN A 162 -1.51 21.79 9.21
CA ASN A 162 -0.75 20.72 9.84
C ASN A 162 0.72 21.10 10.12
N VAL A 163 0.92 22.32 10.62
CA VAL A 163 2.24 22.83 11.01
C VAL A 163 2.67 22.16 12.32
N LEU A 164 3.27 20.97 12.20
CA LEU A 164 3.66 20.13 13.35
C LEU A 164 5.16 20.16 13.66
N ASN A 165 5.98 20.77 12.81
CA ASN A 165 7.42 20.81 13.00
C ASN A 165 8.05 22.08 12.43
N ARG A 166 9.29 22.35 12.85
CA ARG A 166 10.07 23.52 12.43
C ARG A 166 10.21 23.63 10.91
N LYS A 167 10.43 22.51 10.20
CA LYS A 167 10.60 22.51 8.73
C LYS A 167 9.33 22.94 8.01
N ALA A 168 8.16 22.54 8.50
CA ALA A 168 6.88 22.99 7.97
C ALA A 168 6.69 24.50 8.21
N ALA A 169 6.99 24.98 9.42
CA ALA A 169 6.89 26.41 9.72
C ALA A 169 7.84 27.27 8.85
N GLU A 170 9.07 26.82 8.64
CA GLU A 170 10.03 27.48 7.75
C GLU A 170 9.57 27.49 6.29
N PHE A 171 9.00 26.38 5.82
CA PHE A 171 8.42 26.30 4.48
C PHE A 171 7.33 27.36 4.30
N TYR A 172 6.34 27.42 5.20
CA TYR A 172 5.23 28.36 5.05
C TYR A 172 5.66 29.82 5.17
N ARG A 173 6.58 30.14 6.09
CA ARG A 173 7.15 31.50 6.20
C ARG A 173 7.90 31.92 4.95
N ARG A 174 8.71 31.02 4.38
CA ARG A 174 9.41 31.28 3.10
C ARG A 174 8.42 31.59 1.97
N HIS A 175 7.25 30.96 2.00
CA HIS A 175 6.18 31.17 1.02
C HIS A 175 5.20 32.30 1.42
N GLY A 176 5.61 33.23 2.28
CA GLY A 176 4.86 34.46 2.58
C GLY A 176 3.79 34.33 3.65
N ILE A 177 3.66 33.19 4.32
CA ILE A 177 2.70 33.02 5.43
C ILE A 177 3.30 33.58 6.72
N THR A 178 2.73 34.68 7.21
CA THR A 178 3.20 35.38 8.41
C THR A 178 2.58 34.82 9.70
N HIS A 179 1.32 34.38 9.63
CA HIS A 179 0.60 33.81 10.77
C HIS A 179 0.48 32.29 10.61
N LEU A 180 1.09 31.53 11.51
CA LEU A 180 1.03 30.07 11.51
C LEU A 180 0.23 29.58 12.71
N VAL A 181 -0.79 28.79 12.44
CA VAL A 181 -1.52 28.04 13.46
C VAL A 181 -0.88 26.65 13.58
N PRO A 182 -0.47 26.21 14.79
CA PRO A 182 0.02 24.86 15.01
C PRO A 182 -1.01 23.82 14.55
N GLY A 183 -0.55 22.68 14.05
CA GLY A 183 -1.44 21.56 13.75
C GLY A 183 -2.15 21.04 15.01
N ALA A 184 -3.30 20.38 14.84
CA ALA A 184 -4.10 19.84 15.95
C ALA A 184 -3.29 18.96 16.91
N GLU A 185 -2.39 18.12 16.36
CA GLU A 185 -1.55 17.20 17.13
C GLU A 185 -0.45 17.90 17.94
N ALA A 186 -0.25 19.21 17.77
CA ALA A 186 0.67 19.98 18.60
C ALA A 186 0.12 20.24 20.02
N GLY A 187 -1.12 19.80 20.32
CA GLY A 187 -1.74 19.92 21.64
C GLY A 187 -2.33 21.31 21.92
N GLY A 188 -2.56 22.12 20.89
CA GLY A 188 -3.23 23.41 21.01
C GLY A 188 -4.70 23.27 21.41
N ASP A 189 -5.28 24.37 21.93
CA ASP A 189 -6.73 24.43 22.16
C ASP A 189 -7.47 24.54 20.82
N LEU A 190 -8.41 23.63 20.59
CA LEU A 190 -9.24 23.57 19.40
C LEU A 190 -10.68 24.01 19.67
N THR A 191 -10.95 24.52 20.88
CA THR A 191 -12.25 25.11 21.21
C THR A 191 -12.62 26.19 20.18
N GLY A 192 -13.82 26.10 19.64
CA GLY A 192 -14.32 26.95 18.58
C GLY A 192 -13.90 26.54 17.17
N ALA A 193 -13.06 25.52 16.99
CA ALA A 193 -12.59 25.11 15.67
C ALA A 193 -13.46 23.99 15.06
N ILE A 194 -13.61 23.99 13.73
CA ILE A 194 -14.29 22.91 13.00
C ILE A 194 -13.33 21.72 12.88
N VAL A 195 -13.56 20.72 13.72
CA VAL A 195 -12.73 19.51 13.83
C VAL A 195 -13.10 18.44 12.81
N MET A 196 -14.29 18.52 12.22
CA MET A 196 -14.74 17.57 11.20
C MET A 196 -15.73 18.22 10.23
N THR A 197 -15.54 17.96 8.94
CA THR A 197 -16.50 18.25 7.87
C THR A 197 -16.95 16.92 7.27
N ALA A 198 -18.26 16.68 7.25
CA ALA A 198 -18.83 15.43 6.77
C ALA A 198 -19.92 15.67 5.74
N ARG A 199 -19.96 14.83 4.69
CA ARG A 199 -21.12 14.73 3.79
C ARG A 199 -22.30 14.03 4.45
N TYR A 200 -22.02 13.18 5.43
CA TYR A 200 -23.06 12.62 6.29
C TYR A 200 -23.68 13.74 7.13
N CYS A 201 -25.00 13.87 7.09
CA CYS A 201 -25.72 14.98 7.70
C CYS A 201 -26.81 14.45 8.64
N ILE A 202 -26.68 14.74 9.93
CA ILE A 202 -27.65 14.31 10.95
C ILE A 202 -29.04 14.90 10.70
N ARG A 203 -29.12 16.12 10.14
CA ARG A 203 -30.43 16.67 9.72
C ARG A 203 -31.08 15.86 8.62
N TYR A 204 -30.31 15.32 7.69
CA TYR A 204 -30.85 14.46 6.64
C TYR A 204 -31.34 13.14 7.22
N GLU A 205 -30.51 12.48 8.06
CA GLU A 205 -30.85 11.21 8.71
C GLU A 205 -32.12 11.31 9.57
N LEU A 206 -32.28 12.41 10.31
CA LEU A 206 -33.43 12.63 11.19
C LEU A 206 -34.64 13.25 10.47
N ASP A 207 -34.57 13.41 9.14
CA ASP A 207 -35.63 14.04 8.33
C ASP A 207 -35.99 15.47 8.79
N LEU A 208 -34.96 16.26 9.12
CA LEU A 208 -35.03 17.64 9.64
C LEU A 208 -34.60 18.70 8.61
N CYS A 209 -34.52 18.36 7.33
CA CYS A 209 -34.17 19.31 6.28
C CYS A 209 -35.32 20.30 5.98
N GLY A 210 -34.96 21.54 5.62
CA GLY A 210 -35.93 22.59 5.28
C GLY A 210 -36.86 22.96 6.45
N THR A 211 -38.16 23.07 6.18
CA THR A 211 -39.19 23.44 7.16
C THR A 211 -39.50 22.34 8.18
N ARG A 212 -39.03 21.10 7.94
CA ARG A 212 -39.29 19.94 8.80
C ARG A 212 -38.69 20.08 10.20
N LEU A 213 -37.58 20.81 10.33
CA LEU A 213 -36.94 21.10 11.63
C LEU A 213 -37.93 21.75 12.60
N ALA A 214 -38.59 22.82 12.17
CA ALA A 214 -39.57 23.55 12.97
C ALA A 214 -40.85 22.73 13.20
N GLN A 215 -41.31 22.01 12.17
CA GLN A 215 -42.49 21.13 12.27
C GLN A 215 -42.31 20.02 13.31
N ARG A 216 -41.10 19.46 13.39
CA ARG A 216 -40.73 18.43 14.39
C ARG A 216 -40.27 19.02 15.73
N ARG A 217 -40.41 20.34 15.93
CA ARG A 217 -40.09 21.07 17.17
C ARG A 217 -38.61 20.99 17.61
N PHE A 218 -37.70 20.69 16.67
CA PHE A 218 -36.27 20.80 16.94
C PHE A 218 -35.83 22.28 16.87
N LYS A 219 -34.86 22.63 17.72
CA LYS A 219 -34.23 23.96 17.71
C LYS A 219 -32.74 23.79 17.41
N GLU A 220 -32.21 24.67 16.57
CA GLU A 220 -30.77 24.78 16.32
C GLU A 220 -30.11 25.71 17.36
N PRO A 221 -28.80 25.55 17.62
CA PRO A 221 -27.92 24.52 17.05
C PRO A 221 -28.13 23.12 17.64
N LEU A 222 -27.84 22.08 16.86
CA LEU A 222 -27.78 20.70 17.34
C LEU A 222 -26.39 20.42 17.94
N PHE A 223 -26.31 19.46 18.85
CA PHE A 223 -25.06 19.11 19.53
C PHE A 223 -24.80 17.60 19.50
N LEU A 224 -23.54 17.23 19.37
CA LEU A 224 -23.03 15.91 19.70
C LEU A 224 -22.29 15.98 21.02
N GLN A 225 -22.31 14.88 21.77
CA GLN A 225 -21.50 14.69 22.95
C GLN A 225 -20.81 13.33 22.83
N ASP A 226 -19.50 13.29 23.06
CA ASP A 226 -18.77 12.02 23.11
C ASP A 226 -18.81 11.40 24.52
N GLU A 227 -18.29 10.18 24.66
CA GLU A 227 -18.21 9.46 25.93
C GLU A 227 -17.35 10.16 26.99
N GLN A 228 -16.43 11.03 26.57
CA GLN A 228 -15.56 11.81 27.45
C GLN A 228 -16.23 13.12 27.91
N GLY A 229 -17.45 13.39 27.44
CA GLY A 229 -18.22 14.58 27.78
C GLY A 229 -17.83 15.82 26.96
N ASN A 230 -17.02 15.68 25.92
CA ASN A 230 -16.74 16.81 25.01
C ASN A 230 -18.02 17.13 24.23
N ARG A 231 -18.35 18.42 24.16
CA ARG A 231 -19.54 18.90 23.47
C ARG A 231 -19.15 19.52 22.13
N PHE A 232 -19.84 19.11 21.08
CA PHE A 232 -19.63 19.57 19.73
C PHE A 232 -20.88 20.23 19.18
N GLN A 233 -20.77 21.47 18.74
CA GLN A 233 -21.85 22.17 18.04
C GLN A 233 -21.86 21.75 16.57
N LEU A 234 -23.04 21.46 16.04
CA LEU A 234 -23.24 21.16 14.64
C LEU A 234 -23.69 22.41 13.88
N SER A 235 -23.08 22.66 12.73
CA SER A 235 -23.59 23.61 11.74
C SER A 235 -23.73 22.93 10.38
N PHE A 236 -24.67 23.41 9.58
CA PHE A 236 -25.09 22.73 8.35
C PHE A 236 -24.99 23.69 7.17
N ASP A 237 -24.13 23.34 6.22
CA ASP A 237 -24.09 23.96 4.90
C ASP A 237 -25.03 23.18 3.97
N CYS A 238 -26.27 23.65 3.90
CA CYS A 238 -27.30 23.03 3.07
C CYS A 238 -27.05 23.23 1.56
N ARG A 239 -26.19 24.16 1.15
CA ARG A 239 -25.88 24.40 -0.27
C ARG A 239 -24.97 23.29 -0.80
N ASP A 240 -23.92 22.98 -0.05
CA ASP A 240 -22.94 21.96 -0.42
C ASP A 240 -23.21 20.60 0.24
N CYS A 241 -24.30 20.50 1.01
CA CYS A 241 -24.68 19.32 1.80
C CYS A 241 -23.55 18.84 2.71
N HIS A 242 -22.95 19.76 3.46
CA HIS A 242 -21.94 19.47 4.47
C HIS A 242 -22.45 19.74 5.87
N MET A 243 -22.11 18.85 6.80
CA MET A 243 -22.22 19.06 8.23
C MET A 243 -20.83 19.38 8.78
N HIS A 244 -20.73 20.48 9.50
CA HIS A 244 -19.53 20.87 10.24
C HIS A 244 -19.74 20.53 11.72
N VAL A 245 -18.71 19.93 12.30
CA VAL A 245 -18.64 19.60 13.73
C VAL A 245 -17.61 20.54 14.35
N GLN A 246 -18.07 21.43 15.21
CA GLN A 246 -17.26 22.43 15.90
C GLN A 246 -17.08 22.01 17.36
N LEU A 247 -15.85 21.98 17.86
CA LEU A 247 -15.62 21.70 19.28
C LEU A 247 -16.08 22.90 20.11
N GLU A 248 -17.08 22.73 20.97
CA GLU A 248 -17.63 23.83 21.80
C GLU A 248 -17.02 23.82 23.21
N THR A 249 -16.89 22.64 23.82
CA THR A 249 -16.33 22.51 25.16
C THR A 249 -15.54 21.23 25.26
N LYS A 250 -14.30 21.34 25.74
CA LYS A 250 -13.46 20.21 26.12
C LYS A 250 -13.70 19.91 27.60
N SER A 251 -14.11 18.69 27.93
CA SER A 251 -14.29 18.31 29.34
C SER A 251 -12.92 18.28 30.03
N GLN A 252 -12.74 19.08 31.09
CA GLN A 252 -11.58 19.00 31.98
C GLN A 252 -11.75 17.83 32.97
N THR A 253 -11.75 16.60 32.46
CA THR A 253 -11.72 15.40 33.32
C THR A 253 -10.55 14.51 32.94
N LEU A 254 -9.36 14.97 33.29
CA LEU A 254 -8.19 14.12 33.50
C LEU A 254 -7.64 14.47 34.89
N ARG A 255 -8.07 13.74 35.91
CA ARG A 255 -7.22 13.55 37.09
C ARG A 255 -6.02 12.73 36.60
N PRO A 256 -4.77 13.17 36.80
CA PRO A 256 -3.63 12.32 36.51
C PRO A 256 -3.76 11.04 37.33
N ALA A 257 -3.59 9.88 36.69
CA ALA A 257 -3.40 8.63 37.40
C ALA A 257 -2.12 8.75 38.23
N THR A 258 -2.27 8.73 39.55
CA THR A 258 -1.18 8.43 40.49
C THR A 258 -0.70 7.01 40.31
#